data_AF-A0A7S1GUX2-F1
#
_entry.id   AF-A0A7S1GUX2-F1
#
_cell.length_a   1.000
_cell.length_b   1.000
_cell.length_c   1.000
_cell.angle_alpha   90.00
_cell.angle_beta   90.00
_cell.angle_gamma   90.00
#
_symmetry.space_group_name_H-M   'P 1'
#
loop_
_entity.id
_entity.type
_entity.pdbx_description
1 polymer ?
#
loop_
_entity_poly.entity_id
_entity_poly.type
_entity_poly.pdbx_seq_one_letter_code
_entity_poly.pdbx_strand_id
1 'polypeptide(L)'
;FEAWDGEEDTRTRYKLGGIKRVSSALRKLDMAYNDDVSKLLDMCRETLYFENVSLLEGCLLKLETDPTVDVVLVKSSMQAVGERDRSREKKELRAGMPFVRVNVRMAGSEEARGLCVDA
;
A
#
# COMPACT_ATOMS: atom_id res chain seq x y z
N PHE A 1 10.39 18.06 15.50
CA PHE A 1 10.54 16.74 14.85
C PHE A 1 11.60 15.98 15.62
N GLU A 2 11.20 15.37 16.73
CA GLU A 2 12.09 14.48 17.48
C GLU A 2 12.03 13.10 16.82
N ALA A 3 13.21 12.58 16.51
CA ALA A 3 13.39 11.23 16.01
C ALA A 3 13.12 10.28 17.18
N TRP A 4 12.17 9.36 16.96
CA TRP A 4 11.81 8.31 17.90
C TRP A 4 13.01 7.40 18.17
N ASP A 5 13.35 7.24 19.44
CA ASP A 5 14.41 6.42 20.00
C ASP A 5 13.88 5.00 20.25
N GLY A 6 14.17 4.12 19.30
CA GLY A 6 13.57 2.79 19.24
C GLY A 6 13.65 1.98 20.54
N GLU A 7 12.47 1.60 21.04
CA GLU A 7 12.28 0.28 21.63
C GLU A 7 11.79 -0.66 20.52
N GLU A 8 12.66 -1.61 20.15
CA GLU A 8 12.36 -2.67 19.19
C GLU A 8 11.32 -3.65 19.77
N ASP A 9 10.06 -3.53 19.33
CA ASP A 9 9.17 -4.69 19.32
C ASP A 9 9.57 -5.60 18.14
N THR A 10 10.18 -6.74 18.47
CA THR A 10 11.00 -7.57 17.57
C THR A 10 10.21 -8.44 16.57
N ARG A 11 8.89 -8.29 16.42
CA ARG A 11 8.07 -9.27 15.66
C ARG A 11 7.54 -8.83 14.31
N THR A 12 7.70 -7.57 13.91
CA THR A 12 7.33 -7.12 12.55
C THR A 12 8.24 -5.99 12.12
N ARG A 13 9.06 -6.22 11.10
CA ARG A 13 9.86 -5.15 10.50
C ARG A 13 8.92 -4.30 9.66
N TYR A 14 8.58 -3.10 10.14
CA TYR A 14 7.82 -2.13 9.36
C TYR A 14 8.75 -1.05 8.82
N LYS A 15 8.47 -0.57 7.62
CA LYS A 15 9.07 0.62 7.06
C LYS A 15 7.97 1.64 6.85
N LEU A 16 7.98 2.68 7.68
CA LEU A 16 7.18 3.87 7.42
C LEU A 16 7.64 4.46 6.09
N GLY A 17 6.73 4.55 5.14
CA GLY A 17 7.04 5.25 3.90
C GLY A 17 6.73 6.73 4.06
N GLY A 18 7.55 7.55 3.42
CA GLY A 18 7.27 8.98 3.31
C GLY A 18 6.17 9.26 2.28
N ILE A 19 5.67 10.49 2.33
CA ILE A 19 4.78 11.02 1.30
C ILE A 19 5.53 11.04 -0.04
N LYS A 20 4.85 10.61 -1.10
CA LYS A 20 5.39 10.63 -2.46
C LYS A 20 5.79 12.06 -2.83
N ARG A 21 7.00 12.22 -3.38
CA ARG A 21 7.47 13.52 -3.88
C ARG A 21 6.53 14.04 -4.98
N VAL A 22 6.20 15.33 -4.93
CA VAL A 22 5.32 16.01 -5.90
C VAL A 22 5.74 15.75 -7.35
N SER A 23 7.03 15.87 -7.67
CA SER A 23 7.54 15.60 -9.02
C SER A 23 7.30 14.15 -9.49
N SER A 24 7.33 13.18 -8.56
CA SER A 24 7.02 11.79 -8.86
C SER A 24 5.53 11.50 -8.96
N ALA A 25 4.71 12.29 -8.26
CA ALA A 25 3.25 12.27 -8.39
C ALA A 25 2.82 12.79 -9.76
N LEU A 26 3.26 14.01 -10.12
CA LEU A 26 2.97 14.64 -11.42
C LEU A 26 3.36 13.74 -12.60
N ARG A 27 4.58 13.20 -12.58
CA ARG A 27 5.02 12.26 -13.63
C ARG A 27 4.13 11.02 -13.72
N LYS A 28 3.59 10.53 -12.61
CA LYS A 28 2.73 9.34 -12.62
C LYS A 28 1.33 9.66 -13.15
N LEU A 29 0.81 10.85 -12.83
CA LEU A 29 -0.45 11.35 -13.36
C LEU A 29 -0.41 11.44 -14.88
N ASP A 30 0.60 12.13 -15.41
CA ASP A 30 0.85 12.28 -16.84
C ASP A 30 0.99 10.91 -17.54
N MET A 31 1.85 10.03 -17.01
CA MET A 31 2.16 8.76 -17.68
C MET A 31 1.09 7.67 -17.58
N ALA A 32 0.23 7.69 -16.56
CA ALA A 32 -0.61 6.53 -16.23
C ALA A 32 -2.08 6.84 -15.95
N TYR A 33 -2.42 8.09 -15.63
CA TYR A 33 -3.75 8.44 -15.16
C TYR A 33 -4.42 9.58 -15.95
N ASN A 34 -3.77 10.11 -17.00
CA ASN A 34 -4.32 11.20 -17.80
C ASN A 34 -4.79 12.36 -16.92
N ASP A 35 -3.90 12.77 -16.01
CA ASP A 35 -4.10 13.82 -15.00
C ASP A 35 -5.22 13.60 -13.97
N ASP A 36 -5.86 12.43 -13.97
CA ASP A 36 -6.85 12.07 -12.97
C ASP A 36 -6.22 11.76 -11.61
N VAL A 37 -6.25 12.75 -10.73
CA VAL A 37 -5.67 12.68 -9.37
C VAL A 37 -6.36 11.64 -8.49
N SER A 38 -7.64 11.36 -8.72
CA SER A 38 -8.39 10.37 -7.92
C SER A 38 -7.79 8.96 -8.01
N LYS A 39 -7.04 8.67 -9.08
CA LYS A 39 -6.39 7.38 -9.32
C LYS A 39 -5.01 7.25 -8.67
N LEU A 40 -4.50 8.30 -8.03
CA LEU A 40 -3.17 8.32 -7.41
C LEU A 40 -3.17 7.75 -5.98
N LEU A 41 -3.34 6.43 -5.88
CA LEU A 41 -3.53 5.73 -4.60
C LEU A 41 -2.25 5.51 -3.77
N ASP A 42 -1.07 5.83 -4.30
CA ASP A 42 0.23 5.61 -3.65
C ASP A 42 0.92 6.89 -3.17
N MET A 43 0.13 7.92 -2.83
CA MET A 43 0.64 9.15 -2.23
C MET A 43 1.23 8.91 -0.85
N CYS A 44 0.52 8.16 -0.02
CA CYS A 44 0.99 7.65 1.27
C CYS A 44 1.08 6.14 1.14
N ARG A 45 2.22 5.56 1.53
CA ARG A 45 2.43 4.12 1.44
C ARG A 45 3.31 3.68 2.58
N GLU A 46 2.90 2.65 3.30
CA GLU A 46 3.75 1.92 4.23
C GLU A 46 4.12 0.57 3.64
N THR A 47 5.18 -0.05 4.16
CA THR A 47 5.57 -1.41 3.77
C THR A 47 5.86 -2.21 5.02
N LEU A 48 5.06 -3.25 5.23
CA LEU A 48 5.22 -4.20 6.30
C LEU A 48 5.91 -5.46 5.76
N TYR A 49 6.90 -5.96 6.49
CA TYR A 49 7.60 -7.19 6.18
C TYR A 49 7.19 -8.26 7.19
N PHE A 50 6.74 -9.40 6.65
CA PHE A 50 6.32 -10.54 7.44
C PHE A 50 7.28 -11.70 7.21
N GLU A 51 7.61 -12.42 8.29
CA GLU A 51 8.51 -13.57 8.22
C GLU A 51 7.84 -14.81 7.63
N ASN A 52 6.51 -14.89 7.73
CA ASN A 52 5.71 -16.00 7.22
C ASN A 52 4.33 -15.53 6.76
N VAL A 53 3.65 -16.38 6.00
CA VAL A 53 2.34 -16.09 5.40
C VAL A 53 1.25 -15.97 6.47
N SER A 54 1.30 -16.75 7.55
CA SER A 54 0.28 -16.70 8.62
C SER A 54 0.23 -15.35 9.33
N LEU A 55 1.38 -14.68 9.52
CA LEU A 55 1.40 -13.32 10.07
C LEU A 55 0.81 -12.29 9.12
N LEU A 56 1.04 -12.45 7.81
CA LEU A 56 0.41 -11.62 6.79
C LEU A 56 -1.11 -11.82 6.79
N GLU A 57 -1.60 -13.06 6.81
CA GLU A 57 -3.03 -13.38 6.90
C GLU A 57 -3.68 -12.75 8.13
N GLY A 58 -3.03 -12.87 9.30
CA GLY A 58 -3.50 -12.24 10.53
C GLY A 58 -3.55 -10.71 10.44
N CYS A 59 -2.60 -10.08 9.75
CA CYS A 59 -2.63 -8.63 9.50
C CYS A 59 -3.78 -8.23 8.56
N LEU A 60 -4.00 -9.00 7.48
CA LEU A 60 -5.08 -8.73 6.53
C LEU A 60 -6.46 -8.87 7.18
N LEU A 61 -6.65 -9.89 8.02
CA LEU A 61 -7.90 -10.09 8.76
C LEU A 61 -8.19 -8.94 9.75
N LYS A 62 -7.15 -8.44 10.44
CA LYS A 62 -7.28 -7.26 11.31
C LYS A 62 -7.69 -6.04 10.50
N LEU A 63 -7.10 -5.85 9.32
CA LEU A 63 -7.39 -4.72 8.45
C LEU A 63 -8.79 -4.81 7.83
N GLU A 64 -9.30 -6.01 7.56
CA GLU A 64 -10.67 -6.25 7.09
C GLU A 64 -11.72 -5.95 8.17
N THR A 65 -11.38 -6.20 9.44
CA THR A 65 -12.30 -6.04 10.58
C THR A 65 -12.18 -4.69 11.27
N ASP A 66 -11.26 -3.83 10.83
CA ASP A 66 -11.05 -2.49 11.39
C ASP A 66 -12.13 -1.51 10.86
N PRO A 67 -13.00 -0.97 11.73
CA PRO A 67 -14.07 -0.05 11.30
C PRO A 67 -13.57 1.32 10.86
N THR A 68 -12.29 1.64 11.06
CA THR A 68 -11.67 2.92 10.65
C THR A 68 -11.03 2.84 9.26
N VAL A 69 -11.11 1.69 8.60
CA VAL A 69 -10.40 1.41 7.34
C VAL A 69 -11.35 0.76 6.34
N ASP A 70 -11.53 1.40 5.19
CA ASP A 70 -12.20 0.81 4.04
C ASP A 70 -11.16 0.23 3.08
N VAL A 71 -11.25 -1.07 2.78
CA VAL A 71 -10.39 -1.70 1.76
C VAL A 71 -10.88 -1.35 0.36
N VAL A 72 -10.07 -0.59 -0.38
CA VAL A 72 -10.42 -0.10 -1.73
C VAL A 72 -9.96 -1.06 -2.82
N LEU A 73 -8.73 -1.58 -2.70
CA LEU A 73 -8.12 -2.41 -3.74
C LEU A 73 -7.03 -3.31 -3.18
N VAL A 74 -7.17 -4.61 -3.43
CA VAL A 74 -6.15 -5.63 -3.14
C VAL A 74 -5.45 -6.05 -4.43
N LYS A 75 -4.12 -6.08 -4.42
CA LYS A 75 -3.28 -6.66 -5.47
C LYS A 75 -2.29 -7.63 -4.85
N SER A 76 -2.17 -8.82 -5.41
CA SER A 76 -1.26 -9.85 -4.92
C SER A 76 -0.35 -10.32 -6.03
N SER A 77 0.93 -10.56 -5.72
CA SER A 77 1.84 -11.36 -6.55
C SER A 77 2.04 -12.77 -6.01
N MET A 78 1.32 -13.13 -4.93
CA MET A 78 1.25 -14.49 -4.44
C MET A 78 0.49 -15.30 -5.50
N GLN A 79 1.20 -15.91 -6.45
CA GLN A 79 0.59 -16.78 -7.44
C GLN A 79 0.12 -18.06 -6.74
N ALA A 80 -1.11 -18.49 -7.04
CA ALA A 80 -1.47 -19.89 -6.86
C ALA A 80 -0.52 -20.75 -7.70
N VAL A 81 -0.16 -21.92 -7.20
CA VAL A 81 0.74 -22.85 -7.89
C VAL A 81 0.16 -23.19 -9.28
N GLY A 82 0.63 -22.54 -10.36
CA GLY A 82 0.24 -22.90 -11.73
C GLY A 82 0.20 -21.78 -12.79
N GLU A 83 0.02 -20.51 -12.42
CA GLU A 83 -0.29 -19.45 -13.41
C GLU A 83 0.83 -18.43 -13.57
N ARG A 84 1.78 -18.72 -14.48
CA ARG A 84 2.84 -17.78 -14.87
C ARG A 84 2.41 -16.92 -16.06
N ASP A 85 1.66 -15.84 -15.83
CA ASP A 85 1.49 -14.79 -16.85
C ASP A 85 2.56 -13.69 -16.66
N ARG A 86 3.63 -13.79 -17.47
CA ARG A 86 4.86 -12.98 -17.37
C ARG A 86 4.76 -11.59 -18.01
N SER A 87 3.58 -11.18 -18.47
CA SER A 87 3.42 -10.03 -19.36
C SER A 87 3.29 -8.67 -18.65
N ARG A 88 2.94 -8.62 -17.35
CA ARG A 88 2.76 -7.36 -16.57
C ARG A 88 3.75 -7.14 -15.42
N GLU A 89 4.67 -8.07 -15.18
CA GLU A 89 5.46 -8.13 -13.95
C GLU A 89 6.71 -7.24 -13.89
N LYS A 90 7.08 -6.57 -14.98
CA LYS A 90 8.43 -5.97 -15.13
C LYS A 90 8.72 -4.72 -14.28
N LYS A 91 7.74 -4.10 -13.62
CA LYS A 91 7.97 -2.81 -12.91
C LYS A 91 7.89 -2.88 -11.38
N GLU A 92 7.30 -3.92 -10.82
CA GLU A 92 7.01 -3.99 -9.38
C GLU A 92 7.71 -5.12 -8.62
N LEU A 93 8.39 -6.04 -9.33
CA LEU A 93 9.32 -7.01 -8.75
C LEU A 93 10.57 -6.28 -8.23
N ARG A 94 10.46 -5.59 -7.09
CA ARG A 94 11.63 -5.25 -6.29
C ARG A 94 12.13 -6.58 -5.70
N ALA A 95 13.04 -7.23 -6.44
CA ALA A 95 13.83 -8.40 -6.01
C ALA A 95 13.13 -9.80 -5.97
N GLY A 96 12.02 -10.03 -6.67
CA GLY A 96 11.43 -11.38 -6.75
C GLY A 96 10.68 -11.84 -5.49
N MET A 97 10.49 -10.95 -4.52
CA MET A 97 9.77 -11.25 -3.29
C MET A 97 8.25 -11.18 -3.52
N PRO A 98 7.47 -12.19 -3.12
CA PRO A 98 6.01 -12.14 -3.15
C PRO A 98 5.49 -10.96 -2.29
N PHE A 99 4.38 -10.36 -2.71
CA PHE A 99 3.77 -9.24 -2.00
C PHE A 99 2.26 -9.27 -2.07
N VAL A 100 1.64 -8.63 -1.07
CA VAL A 100 0.25 -8.18 -1.11
C VAL A 100 0.27 -6.67 -0.92
N ARG A 101 -0.41 -5.95 -1.82
CA ARG A 101 -0.66 -4.51 -1.72
C ARG A 101 -2.13 -4.31 -1.45
N VAL A 102 -2.42 -3.65 -0.34
CA VAL A 102 -3.76 -3.19 0.00
C VAL A 102 -3.77 -1.68 -0.10
N ASN A 103 -4.70 -1.13 -0.85
CA ASN A 103 -5.01 0.29 -0.83
C ASN A 103 -6.22 0.44 0.05
N VAL A 104 -6.09 1.33 1.03
CA VAL A 104 -7.13 1.59 2.01
C VAL A 104 -7.52 3.04 1.99
N ARG A 105 -8.76 3.30 2.39
CA ARG A 105 -9.26 4.63 2.69
C ARG A 105 -9.52 4.69 4.20
N MET A 106 -9.02 5.72 4.86
CA MET A 106 -9.27 5.93 6.27
C MET A 106 -10.69 6.49 6.44
N ALA A 107 -11.57 5.75 7.09
CA ALA A 107 -12.90 6.19 7.47
C ALA A 107 -12.78 6.97 8.78
N GLY A 108 -12.88 8.31 8.74
CA GLY A 108 -13.15 9.05 9.98
C GLY A 108 -12.61 10.46 10.16
N SER A 109 -11.77 11.02 9.28
CA SER A 109 -11.40 12.44 9.41
C SER A 109 -12.09 13.31 8.36
N GLU A 110 -12.58 14.48 8.78
CA GLU A 110 -13.12 15.51 7.89
C GLU A 110 -12.10 15.88 6.80
N GLU A 111 -10.79 15.82 7.11
CA GLU A 111 -9.72 16.02 6.13
C GLU A 111 -9.60 14.89 5.10
N ALA A 112 -9.86 13.63 5.49
CA ALA A 112 -9.85 12.49 4.56
C ALA A 112 -11.05 12.53 3.60
N ARG A 113 -12.20 13.08 4.06
CA ARG A 113 -13.36 13.34 3.19
C ARG A 113 -13.08 14.48 2.20
N GLY A 114 -12.41 15.55 2.62
CA GLY A 114 -12.05 16.67 1.73
C GLY A 114 -10.99 16.36 0.66
N LEU A 115 -10.19 15.31 0.85
CA LEU A 115 -9.20 14.82 -0.13
C LEU A 115 -9.77 13.75 -1.07
N CYS A 116 -10.90 13.13 -0.71
CA CYS A 116 -11.67 12.32 -1.65
C CYS A 116 -12.43 13.28 -2.54
N VAL A 117 -11.93 13.51 -3.75
CA VAL A 117 -12.74 14.11 -4.81
C VAL A 117 -13.94 13.18 -4.97
N ASP A 118 -15.14 13.66 -4.61
CA ASP A 118 -16.39 12.95 -4.85
C ASP A 118 -16.40 12.52 -6.32
N ALA A 119 -16.49 11.21 -6.54
CA ALA A 119 -16.59 10.60 -7.87
C ALA A 119 -18.01 10.73 -8.40
#